data_AF-A0A5P9ESJ9-F1
#
_entry.id   AF-A0A5P9ESJ9-F1
#
_cell.length_a   1.000
_cell.length_b   1.000
_cell.length_c   1.000
_cell.angle_alpha   90.00
_cell.angle_beta   90.00
_cell.angle_gamma   90.00
#
_symmetry.space_group_name_H-M   'P 1'
#
loop_
_entity.id
_entity.type
_entity.pdbx_description
1 polymer ?
#
loop_
_entity_poly.entity_id
_entity_poly.type
_entity_poly.pdbx_seq_one_letter_code
_entity_poly.pdbx_strand_id
1 'polypeptide(L)'
;MTLSKRLGAGLSVFFAAMVGASSAVAENCYILVHGHGVEGHTTSTDNTGSLVQPALDYWSETYFDEYKNSSFIDQLRVNGGNYGVVGYNSTDEGELPYWHDQTSGEIARQIIQIRSGAGDRFEHENQCSADDTFWIISHSQGAAQMMYIAGNSVEGSPYYNRAYEQYDTDTEMQEVEKCSTTWYGSKSCKTVTKEVQVASLSDTNAVTVDFDSAISGVAAIFTTGGAITGTEGVDRICNGTWYDEVINDLFFGRECSAVRYMQTNDIYTVRNYVGTNLGAPVYTIGGYAGFPGVESVSSALLNGEDDGYINLASQMNCSGSGKRNLWSNLKQYDTFMGIAYGSATFSCNNDNKGTARSYNLASIYTDHDAQRNGGILSPDYDGIPDGLDCGVGKNSAGRIAACTQ
;
A
#
# COMPACT_ATOMS: atom_id res chain seq x y z
N MET A 1 8.02 -6.03 -93.41
CA MET A 1 8.92 -5.65 -92.30
C MET A 1 8.19 -5.93 -90.99
N THR A 2 8.84 -6.73 -90.12
CA THR A 2 8.74 -6.75 -88.63
C THR A 2 7.37 -6.95 -87.96
N LEU A 3 7.19 -7.65 -86.86
CA LEU A 3 7.92 -8.63 -86.04
C LEU A 3 7.02 -8.85 -84.79
N SER A 4 6.92 -10.06 -84.26
CA SER A 4 6.79 -10.33 -82.79
C SER A 4 5.51 -9.91 -82.04
N LYS A 5 5.12 -10.44 -80.87
CA LYS A 5 5.44 -11.62 -80.04
C LYS A 5 4.35 -11.68 -78.95
N ARG A 6 4.18 -12.89 -78.41
CA ARG A 6 3.42 -13.31 -77.23
C ARG A 6 3.60 -12.43 -75.98
N LEU A 7 2.55 -12.33 -75.16
CA LEU A 7 2.51 -12.21 -73.68
C LEU A 7 1.02 -12.25 -73.30
N GLY A 8 0.52 -12.92 -72.28
CA GLY A 8 1.07 -13.71 -71.18
C GLY A 8 -0.14 -14.01 -70.26
N ALA A 9 -0.19 -15.22 -69.71
CA ALA A 9 -1.22 -15.65 -68.76
C ALA A 9 -1.15 -14.81 -67.46
N GLY A 10 -2.31 -14.55 -66.85
CA GLY A 10 -2.40 -13.96 -65.52
C GLY A 10 -3.84 -13.83 -65.05
N LEU A 11 -4.04 -14.03 -63.75
CA LEU A 11 -5.32 -14.01 -62.98
C LEU A 11 -6.18 -15.27 -63.18
N SER A 12 -6.54 -16.06 -62.18
CA SER A 12 -6.83 -15.72 -60.78
C SER A 12 -6.86 -17.00 -59.94
N VAL A 13 -6.14 -17.05 -58.82
CA VAL A 13 -6.60 -17.68 -57.55
C VAL A 13 -5.79 -17.02 -56.42
N PHE A 14 -6.32 -15.97 -55.80
CA PHE A 14 -5.90 -15.59 -54.45
C PHE A 14 -6.83 -16.31 -53.48
N PHE A 15 -6.32 -17.36 -52.85
CA PHE A 15 -6.95 -17.96 -51.67
C PHE A 15 -6.77 -16.95 -50.53
N ALA A 16 -7.85 -16.27 -50.14
CA ALA A 16 -7.90 -15.49 -48.92
C ALA A 16 -7.89 -16.45 -47.73
N ALA A 17 -6.71 -16.68 -47.15
CA ALA A 17 -6.58 -17.24 -45.82
C ALA A 17 -6.98 -16.15 -44.81
N MET A 18 -8.28 -16.03 -44.52
CA MET A 18 -8.71 -15.43 -43.26
C MET A 18 -8.43 -16.45 -42.15
N VAL A 19 -7.19 -16.44 -41.65
CA VAL A 19 -6.92 -16.94 -40.30
C VAL A 19 -7.59 -15.95 -39.36
N GLY A 20 -8.67 -16.38 -38.72
CA GLY A 20 -9.27 -15.62 -37.63
C GLY A 20 -8.21 -15.45 -36.56
N ALA A 21 -7.73 -14.22 -36.38
CA ALA A 21 -7.09 -13.84 -35.13
C ALA A 21 -8.20 -13.89 -34.07
N SER A 22 -8.25 -14.97 -33.31
CA SER A 22 -8.84 -14.93 -31.99
C SER A 22 -8.04 -13.90 -31.22
N SER A 23 -8.58 -12.68 -31.11
CA SER A 23 -8.13 -11.72 -30.11
C SER A 23 -8.28 -12.40 -28.76
N ALA A 24 -7.19 -12.94 -28.22
CA ALA A 24 -7.13 -13.33 -26.83
C ALA A 24 -7.53 -12.08 -26.05
N VAL A 25 -8.61 -12.18 -25.27
CA VAL A 25 -8.99 -11.10 -24.37
C VAL A 25 -7.93 -11.12 -23.26
N ALA A 26 -7.27 -9.99 -23.03
CA ALA A 26 -6.33 -9.86 -21.93
C ALA A 26 -7.03 -10.24 -20.63
N GLU A 27 -6.47 -11.18 -19.88
CA GLU A 27 -6.96 -11.52 -18.55
C GLU A 27 -6.51 -10.43 -17.56
N ASN A 28 -7.21 -10.30 -16.42
CA ASN A 28 -6.73 -9.43 -15.35
C ASN A 28 -5.58 -10.10 -14.61
N CYS A 29 -4.48 -9.38 -14.38
CA CYS A 29 -3.40 -9.78 -13.48
C CYS A 29 -3.34 -8.84 -12.27
N TYR A 30 -3.41 -9.41 -11.08
CA TYR A 30 -3.33 -8.69 -9.81
C TYR A 30 -1.94 -8.84 -9.18
N ILE A 31 -1.18 -7.75 -9.09
CA ILE A 31 0.14 -7.73 -8.46
C ILE A 31 -0.01 -7.29 -7.00
N LEU A 32 0.31 -8.19 -6.07
CA LEU A 32 0.10 -8.03 -4.63
C LEU A 32 1.40 -7.55 -3.94
N VAL A 33 1.35 -6.43 -3.23
CA VAL A 33 2.49 -5.82 -2.50
C VAL A 33 2.20 -5.80 -1.00
N HIS A 34 2.87 -6.69 -0.26
CA HIS A 34 2.58 -6.91 1.17
C HIS A 34 2.93 -5.70 2.05
N GLY A 35 2.49 -5.79 3.32
CA GLY A 35 2.71 -4.78 4.35
C GLY A 35 4.00 -4.99 5.13
N HIS A 36 4.02 -4.42 6.34
CA HIS A 36 5.11 -4.55 7.30
C HIS A 36 5.13 -5.93 7.97
N GLY A 37 6.27 -6.30 8.57
CA GLY A 37 6.43 -7.53 9.36
C GLY A 37 6.73 -8.80 8.56
N VAL A 38 6.99 -8.69 7.26
CA VAL A 38 7.16 -9.84 6.37
C VAL A 38 8.59 -9.93 5.83
N GLU A 39 9.22 -11.10 6.00
CA GLU A 39 10.46 -11.47 5.34
C GLU A 39 10.20 -11.96 3.89
N GLY A 40 9.47 -11.16 3.12
CA GLY A 40 8.85 -11.58 1.86
C GLY A 40 9.84 -11.92 0.75
N HIS A 41 11.10 -11.52 0.90
CA HIS A 41 12.19 -11.81 -0.04
C HIS A 41 12.70 -13.26 0.00
N THR A 42 12.26 -14.07 0.97
CA THR A 42 12.74 -15.44 1.17
C THR A 42 11.73 -16.49 0.69
N THR A 43 12.25 -17.67 0.38
CA THR A 43 11.48 -18.90 0.18
C THR A 43 12.25 -20.04 0.84
N SER A 44 11.58 -20.88 1.62
CA SER A 44 12.24 -22.01 2.28
C SER A 44 11.35 -23.24 2.32
N THR A 45 11.87 -24.36 2.82
CA THR A 45 11.07 -25.56 3.06
C THR A 45 11.08 -25.84 4.56
N ASP A 46 9.91 -26.05 5.14
CA ASP A 46 9.78 -26.34 6.56
C ASP A 46 10.17 -27.80 6.91
N ASN A 47 10.09 -28.15 8.20
CA ASN A 47 10.41 -29.49 8.69
C ASN A 47 9.42 -30.58 8.21
N THR A 48 8.31 -30.20 7.59
CA THR A 48 7.31 -31.11 7.02
C THR A 48 7.50 -31.33 5.52
N GLY A 49 8.45 -30.62 4.90
CA GLY A 49 8.66 -30.64 3.45
C GLY A 49 7.75 -29.67 2.69
N SER A 50 7.01 -28.81 3.39
CA SER A 50 6.12 -27.81 2.81
C SER A 50 6.90 -26.54 2.46
N LEU A 51 6.61 -25.95 1.31
CA LEU A 51 7.22 -24.70 0.88
C LEU A 51 6.64 -23.54 1.71
N VAL A 52 7.53 -22.70 2.26
CA VAL A 52 7.20 -21.49 3.02
C VAL A 52 7.55 -20.30 2.12
N GLN A 53 6.54 -19.47 1.85
CA GLN A 53 6.64 -18.36 0.91
C GLN A 53 6.02 -17.12 1.58
N PRO A 54 6.73 -16.46 2.51
CA PRO A 54 6.12 -15.51 3.45
C PRO A 54 5.30 -14.40 2.79
N ALA A 55 5.74 -13.91 1.62
CA ALA A 55 4.98 -12.90 0.88
C ALA A 55 3.66 -13.44 0.31
N LEU A 56 3.62 -14.69 -0.16
CA LEU A 56 2.40 -15.33 -0.64
C LEU A 56 1.49 -15.70 0.53
N ASP A 57 2.08 -16.27 1.58
CA ASP A 57 1.39 -16.69 2.81
C ASP A 57 0.68 -15.48 3.48
N TYR A 58 1.30 -14.29 3.42
CA TYR A 58 0.70 -13.04 3.87
C TYR A 58 -0.71 -12.77 3.30
N TRP A 59 -0.97 -13.16 2.05
CA TRP A 59 -2.21 -12.89 1.33
C TRP A 59 -3.20 -14.07 1.35
N SER A 60 -2.74 -15.27 1.70
CA SER A 60 -3.52 -16.50 1.69
C SER A 60 -3.85 -17.01 3.09
N GLU A 61 -3.12 -16.58 4.12
CA GLU A 61 -3.29 -17.04 5.50
C GLU A 61 -3.98 -16.02 6.40
N THR A 62 -4.80 -16.55 7.30
CA THR A 62 -5.51 -15.78 8.33
C THR A 62 -4.91 -16.02 9.69
N TYR A 63 -4.66 -14.94 10.42
CA TYR A 63 -4.16 -15.02 11.77
C TYR A 63 -5.25 -15.45 12.78
N PHE A 64 -6.48 -14.95 12.61
CA PHE A 64 -7.58 -15.24 13.51
C PHE A 64 -8.35 -16.51 13.12
N ASP A 65 -8.61 -17.38 14.10
CA ASP A 65 -9.36 -18.63 13.90
C ASP A 65 -10.77 -18.40 13.35
N GLU A 66 -11.38 -17.24 13.61
CA GLU A 66 -12.70 -16.89 13.07
C GLU A 66 -12.70 -16.64 11.55
N TYR A 67 -11.55 -16.29 10.98
CA TYR A 67 -11.35 -16.08 9.55
C TYR A 67 -10.67 -17.27 8.88
N LYS A 68 -10.44 -18.35 9.63
CA LYS A 68 -9.85 -19.58 9.11
C LYS A 68 -10.59 -20.02 7.84
N ASN A 69 -9.82 -20.23 6.77
CA ASN A 69 -10.27 -20.53 5.40
C ASN A 69 -10.69 -19.32 4.54
N SER A 70 -10.52 -18.07 4.98
CA SER A 70 -10.61 -16.91 4.08
C SER A 70 -9.26 -16.62 3.42
N SER A 71 -9.25 -16.41 2.11
CA SER A 71 -8.07 -16.02 1.34
C SER A 71 -8.40 -14.74 0.57
N PHE A 72 -7.51 -13.75 0.60
CA PHE A 72 -7.70 -12.52 -0.18
C PHE A 72 -7.64 -12.81 -1.66
N ILE A 73 -6.68 -13.66 -2.05
CA ILE A 73 -6.42 -14.03 -3.44
C ILE A 73 -7.64 -14.72 -4.03
N ASP A 74 -8.25 -15.66 -3.29
CA ASP A 74 -9.43 -16.39 -3.75
C ASP A 74 -10.62 -15.45 -3.96
N GLN A 75 -10.77 -14.47 -3.07
CA GLN A 75 -11.85 -13.49 -3.15
C GLN A 75 -11.64 -12.45 -4.25
N LEU A 76 -10.39 -12.03 -4.47
CA LEU A 76 -10.00 -11.12 -5.55
C LEU A 76 -10.19 -11.78 -6.93
N ARG A 77 -10.00 -13.09 -6.98
CA ARG A 77 -10.08 -13.91 -8.19
C ARG A 77 -11.39 -14.67 -8.33
N VAL A 78 -12.45 -14.23 -7.64
CA VAL A 78 -13.75 -14.91 -7.64
C VAL A 78 -14.34 -15.10 -9.04
N ASN A 79 -14.05 -14.20 -10.00
CA ASN A 79 -14.43 -14.35 -11.40
C ASN A 79 -13.24 -14.64 -12.34
N GLY A 80 -12.15 -15.20 -11.81
CA GLY A 80 -10.94 -15.50 -12.57
C GLY A 80 -9.88 -14.39 -12.52
N GLY A 81 -8.90 -14.50 -13.41
CA GLY A 81 -7.70 -13.66 -13.46
C GLY A 81 -6.45 -14.35 -12.91
N ASN A 82 -5.30 -13.76 -13.20
CA ASN A 82 -3.98 -14.14 -12.74
C ASN A 82 -3.53 -13.25 -11.58
N TYR A 83 -2.45 -13.64 -10.91
CA TYR A 83 -1.82 -12.81 -9.89
C TYR A 83 -0.31 -13.01 -9.86
N GLY A 84 0.37 -12.01 -9.30
CA GLY A 84 1.78 -12.09 -8.95
C GLY A 84 1.99 -11.47 -7.58
N VAL A 85 2.96 -11.96 -6.83
CA VAL A 85 3.27 -11.49 -5.48
C VAL A 85 4.64 -10.84 -5.48
N VAL A 86 4.71 -9.62 -4.95
CA VAL A 86 5.97 -8.96 -4.68
C VAL A 86 6.38 -9.29 -3.25
N GLY A 87 7.62 -9.75 -3.08
CA GLY A 87 8.19 -9.99 -1.76
C GLY A 87 9.46 -9.19 -1.52
N TYR A 88 9.47 -8.35 -0.49
CA TYR A 88 10.64 -7.57 -0.09
C TYR A 88 10.84 -7.72 1.41
N ASN A 89 11.98 -7.27 1.96
CA ASN A 89 12.14 -7.27 3.41
C ASN A 89 11.41 -6.07 4.02
N SER A 90 10.41 -6.36 4.84
CA SER A 90 9.58 -5.37 5.55
C SER A 90 9.57 -5.58 7.06
N THR A 91 10.49 -6.39 7.57
CA THR A 91 10.59 -6.74 9.00
C THR A 91 11.09 -5.56 9.84
N ASP A 92 10.87 -5.63 11.15
CA ASP A 92 11.43 -4.66 12.09
C ASP A 92 12.97 -4.67 12.03
N GLU A 93 13.59 -5.86 11.92
CA GLU A 93 15.04 -6.03 11.86
C GLU A 93 15.66 -5.46 10.57
N GLY A 94 14.87 -5.38 9.50
CA GLY A 94 15.32 -4.80 8.24
C GLY A 94 15.48 -3.28 8.32
N GLU A 95 14.64 -2.60 9.11
CA GLU A 95 14.56 -1.13 9.24
C GLU A 95 14.58 -0.39 7.88
N LEU A 96 14.06 -1.01 6.82
CA LEU A 96 14.19 -0.48 5.47
C LEU A 96 13.07 0.53 5.17
N PRO A 97 13.40 1.82 4.98
CA PRO A 97 12.41 2.84 4.68
C PRO A 97 11.83 2.65 3.27
N TYR A 98 10.67 3.26 3.00
CA TYR A 98 9.95 3.07 1.73
C TYR A 98 10.72 3.55 0.49
N TRP A 99 11.74 4.40 0.65
CA TRP A 99 12.59 4.90 -0.46
C TRP A 99 13.80 4.02 -0.75
N HIS A 100 14.06 3.01 0.09
CA HIS A 100 15.28 2.22 0.00
C HIS A 100 15.30 1.36 -1.28
N ASP A 101 16.49 1.09 -1.83
CA ASP A 101 16.61 0.25 -3.03
C ASP A 101 16.16 -1.20 -2.77
N GLN A 102 16.38 -1.71 -1.56
CA GLN A 102 15.90 -3.05 -1.15
C GLN A 102 14.40 -3.10 -0.82
N THR A 103 13.69 -1.95 -0.87
CA THR A 103 12.23 -1.87 -0.75
C THR A 103 11.64 -1.42 -2.08
N SER A 104 11.56 -0.11 -2.34
CA SER A 104 11.00 0.43 -3.58
C SER A 104 11.70 -0.06 -4.84
N GLY A 105 13.04 -0.17 -4.79
CA GLY A 105 13.83 -0.67 -5.91
C GLY A 105 13.49 -2.12 -6.26
N GLU A 106 13.47 -2.97 -5.23
CA GLU A 106 13.13 -4.38 -5.33
C GLU A 106 11.68 -4.61 -5.77
N ILE A 107 10.73 -3.86 -5.21
CA ILE A 107 9.31 -3.89 -5.60
C ILE A 107 9.18 -3.57 -7.10
N ALA A 108 9.82 -2.50 -7.57
CA ALA A 108 9.74 -2.09 -8.98
C ALA A 108 10.33 -3.14 -9.93
N ARG A 109 11.48 -3.73 -9.58
CA ARG A 109 12.11 -4.79 -10.37
C ARG A 109 11.20 -6.02 -10.48
N GLN A 110 10.56 -6.43 -9.39
CA GLN A 110 9.63 -7.56 -9.40
C GLN A 110 8.36 -7.25 -10.19
N ILE A 111 7.79 -6.03 -10.08
CA ILE A 111 6.65 -5.62 -10.92
C ILE A 111 7.01 -5.76 -12.41
N ILE A 112 8.19 -5.30 -12.83
CA ILE A 112 8.65 -5.45 -14.22
C ILE A 112 8.74 -6.92 -14.63
N GLN A 113 9.30 -7.78 -13.77
CA GLN A 113 9.41 -9.23 -14.03
C GLN A 113 8.03 -9.89 -14.19
N ILE A 114 7.13 -9.65 -13.24
CA ILE A 114 5.76 -10.19 -13.27
C ILE A 114 5.05 -9.75 -14.54
N ARG A 115 5.15 -8.46 -14.88
CA ARG A 115 4.53 -7.88 -16.07
C ARG A 115 5.12 -8.35 -17.39
N SER A 116 6.34 -8.88 -17.37
CA SER A 116 6.96 -9.51 -18.54
C SER A 116 6.53 -10.97 -18.75
N GLY A 117 5.72 -11.53 -17.84
CA GLY A 117 5.36 -12.95 -17.83
C GLY A 117 6.46 -13.87 -17.32
N ALA A 118 7.53 -13.32 -16.72
CA ALA A 118 8.60 -14.10 -16.12
C ALA A 118 8.20 -14.76 -14.79
N GLY A 119 7.03 -14.40 -14.26
CA GLY A 119 6.51 -14.86 -12.98
C GLY A 119 7.01 -14.02 -11.80
N ASP A 120 6.64 -14.44 -10.60
CA ASP A 120 6.83 -13.73 -9.34
C ASP A 120 7.73 -14.49 -8.35
N ARG A 121 8.57 -15.41 -8.85
CA ARG A 121 9.45 -16.34 -8.11
C ARG A 121 8.76 -17.29 -7.10
N PHE A 122 7.43 -17.26 -6.98
CA PHE A 122 6.67 -18.13 -6.08
C PHE A 122 5.98 -19.26 -6.87
N GLU A 123 5.72 -20.39 -6.20
CA GLU A 123 5.03 -21.55 -6.78
C GLU A 123 3.52 -21.44 -6.58
N HIS A 124 2.77 -21.18 -7.65
CA HIS A 124 1.30 -21.18 -7.69
C HIS A 124 0.71 -21.31 -9.11
N GLU A 125 -0.59 -21.59 -9.23
CA GLU A 125 -1.24 -22.04 -10.48
C GLU A 125 -1.71 -20.92 -11.43
N ASN A 126 -1.53 -19.62 -11.09
CA ASN A 126 -2.12 -18.52 -11.86
C ASN A 126 -1.20 -17.32 -12.05
N GLN A 127 -0.02 -17.62 -12.59
CA GLN A 127 0.99 -16.62 -12.93
C GLN A 127 0.50 -15.66 -14.02
N CYS A 128 0.91 -14.40 -13.90
CA CYS A 128 0.60 -13.38 -14.89
C CYS A 128 1.33 -13.61 -16.22
N SER A 129 0.69 -13.19 -17.31
CA SER A 129 1.23 -13.16 -18.66
C SER A 129 1.52 -11.72 -19.10
N ALA A 130 2.43 -11.53 -20.05
CA ALA A 130 2.79 -10.22 -20.57
C ALA A 130 1.63 -9.47 -21.25
N ASP A 131 0.64 -10.21 -21.75
CA ASP A 131 -0.54 -9.67 -22.44
C ASP A 131 -1.70 -9.33 -21.49
N ASP A 132 -1.54 -9.53 -20.17
CA ASP A 132 -2.59 -9.27 -19.18
C ASP A 132 -2.83 -7.77 -18.95
N THR A 133 -4.01 -7.44 -18.41
CA THR A 133 -4.29 -6.11 -17.84
C THR A 133 -3.82 -6.08 -16.39
N PHE A 134 -2.86 -5.22 -16.08
CA PHE A 134 -2.21 -5.20 -14.78
C PHE A 134 -2.86 -4.24 -13.79
N TRP A 135 -3.13 -4.76 -12.60
CA TRP A 135 -3.63 -4.04 -11.45
C TRP A 135 -2.68 -4.27 -10.28
N ILE A 136 -2.40 -3.26 -9.47
CA ILE A 136 -1.57 -3.43 -8.27
C ILE A 136 -2.46 -3.32 -7.05
N ILE A 137 -2.30 -4.21 -6.07
CA ILE A 137 -2.98 -4.16 -4.79
C ILE A 137 -1.91 -4.12 -3.71
N SER A 138 -2.00 -3.14 -2.82
CA SER A 138 -1.04 -2.93 -1.75
C SER A 138 -1.74 -2.84 -0.40
N HIS A 139 -1.06 -3.31 0.64
CA HIS A 139 -1.59 -3.31 2.01
C HIS A 139 -0.61 -2.66 2.99
N SER A 140 -1.10 -1.98 4.02
CA SER A 140 -0.28 -1.42 5.11
C SER A 140 0.90 -0.56 4.59
N GLN A 141 2.14 -0.88 4.94
CA GLN A 141 3.38 -0.25 4.44
C GLN A 141 3.52 -0.31 2.90
N GLY A 142 3.01 -1.37 2.28
CA GLY A 142 2.88 -1.55 0.84
C GLY A 142 2.32 -0.34 0.12
N ALA A 143 1.34 0.32 0.74
CA ALA A 143 0.67 1.47 0.16
C ALA A 143 1.57 2.71 0.10
N ALA A 144 2.38 2.95 1.12
CA ALA A 144 3.35 4.06 1.12
C ALA A 144 4.43 3.86 0.04
N GLN A 145 4.88 2.62 -0.15
CA GLN A 145 5.84 2.28 -1.20
C GLN A 145 5.25 2.49 -2.59
N MET A 146 4.00 2.06 -2.82
CA MET A 146 3.35 2.28 -4.11
C MET A 146 3.11 3.75 -4.41
N MET A 147 2.83 4.57 -3.39
CA MET A 147 2.76 6.03 -3.56
C MET A 147 4.12 6.63 -3.95
N TYR A 148 5.20 6.20 -3.31
CA TYR A 148 6.56 6.63 -3.67
C TYR A 148 6.93 6.23 -5.11
N ILE A 149 6.71 4.97 -5.48
CA ILE A 149 7.04 4.44 -6.80
C ILE A 149 6.20 5.14 -7.87
N ALA A 150 4.87 5.19 -7.73
CA ALA A 150 3.98 5.80 -8.71
C ALA A 150 4.17 7.32 -8.83
N GLY A 151 4.56 7.99 -7.75
CA GLY A 151 4.87 9.41 -7.74
C GLY A 151 6.22 9.74 -8.37
N ASN A 152 7.15 8.78 -8.41
CA ASN A 152 8.47 8.91 -9.01
C ASN A 152 8.63 8.19 -10.35
N SER A 153 7.55 7.65 -10.89
CA SER A 153 7.51 7.05 -12.23
C SER A 153 7.16 8.05 -13.33
N VAL A 154 7.08 9.36 -13.00
CA VAL A 154 6.66 10.41 -13.94
C VAL A 154 7.79 11.42 -14.12
N GLU A 155 8.15 11.66 -15.38
CA GLU A 155 9.21 12.62 -15.73
C GLU A 155 8.93 14.00 -15.11
N GLY A 156 9.94 14.57 -14.47
CA GLY A 156 9.85 15.84 -13.76
C GLY A 156 9.53 15.72 -12.27
N SER A 157 9.29 14.51 -11.74
CA SER A 157 9.30 14.31 -10.29
C SER A 157 10.72 14.56 -9.72
N PRO A 158 10.85 15.07 -8.48
CA PRO A 158 12.16 15.34 -7.88
C PRO A 158 13.08 14.11 -7.78
N TYR A 159 12.49 12.92 -7.67
CA TYR A 159 13.20 11.64 -7.55
C TYR A 159 12.83 10.68 -8.67
N TYR A 160 12.63 11.21 -9.89
CA TYR A 160 12.22 10.41 -11.05
C TYR A 160 13.18 9.21 -11.25
N ASN A 161 12.60 8.01 -11.28
CA ASN A 161 13.32 6.74 -11.43
C ASN A 161 14.49 6.56 -10.43
N ARG A 162 14.24 6.89 -9.16
CA ARG A 162 15.28 6.90 -8.12
C ARG A 162 14.83 6.28 -6.79
N ALA A 163 15.53 5.23 -6.38
CA ALA A 163 15.58 4.75 -5.00
C ALA A 163 16.88 5.20 -4.34
N TYR A 164 17.10 4.83 -3.08
CA TYR A 164 18.29 5.21 -2.33
C TYR A 164 18.87 4.05 -1.51
N GLU A 165 20.19 3.95 -1.38
CA GLU A 165 20.89 3.10 -0.40
C GLU A 165 21.04 3.81 0.97
N GLN A 166 20.06 4.65 1.29
CA GLN A 166 20.07 5.48 2.49
C GLN A 166 19.06 4.98 3.49
N TYR A 167 19.52 4.68 4.70
CA TYR A 167 18.68 4.42 5.86
C TYR A 167 18.19 5.73 6.49
N ASP A 168 17.16 5.66 7.33
CA ASP A 168 16.69 6.80 8.12
C ASP A 168 17.59 7.04 9.34
N THR A 169 18.85 7.43 9.08
CA THR A 169 19.87 7.64 10.12
C THR A 169 20.43 9.06 10.18
N ASP A 170 20.09 9.92 9.21
CA ASP A 170 20.64 11.27 9.12
C ASP A 170 20.15 12.15 10.27
N THR A 171 21.06 12.93 10.84
CA THR A 171 20.77 13.84 11.95
C THR A 171 21.29 15.25 11.71
N GLU A 172 20.56 16.23 12.23
CA GLU A 172 20.92 17.65 12.23
C GLU A 172 20.71 18.25 13.62
N MET A 173 21.48 19.28 13.97
CA MET A 173 21.26 20.06 15.20
C MET A 173 20.18 21.11 14.94
N GLN A 174 19.04 21.02 15.64
CA GLN A 174 17.95 22.00 15.53
C GLN A 174 17.56 22.59 16.88
N GLU A 175 17.04 23.82 16.86
CA GLU A 175 16.42 24.45 18.03
C GLU A 175 14.98 23.93 18.20
N VAL A 176 14.74 23.15 19.25
CA VAL A 176 13.42 22.58 19.59
C VAL A 176 12.87 23.21 20.87
N GLU A 177 11.58 23.53 20.87
CA GLU A 177 10.89 24.04 22.05
C GLU A 177 10.46 22.88 22.97
N LYS A 178 11.07 22.77 24.15
CA LYS A 178 10.74 21.76 25.16
C LYS A 178 9.88 22.36 26.24
N CYS A 179 8.64 21.90 26.34
CA CYS A 179 7.70 22.32 27.37
C CYS A 179 7.62 21.31 28.52
N SER A 180 7.59 21.79 29.76
CA SER A 180 7.25 21.02 30.95
C SER A 180 5.99 21.58 31.60
N THR A 181 5.16 20.70 32.16
CA THR A 181 3.97 21.08 32.92
C THR A 181 4.19 20.70 34.37
N THR A 182 4.06 21.65 35.29
CA THR A 182 4.13 21.35 36.72
C THR A 182 2.87 20.63 37.18
N TRP A 183 2.93 19.95 38.33
CA TRP A 183 1.82 19.18 38.90
C TRP A 183 0.56 20.02 39.22
N TYR A 184 0.67 21.35 39.25
CA TYR A 184 -0.44 22.31 39.42
C TYR A 184 -0.84 23.02 38.11
N GLY A 185 -0.42 22.49 36.95
CA GLY A 185 -0.93 22.88 35.64
C GLY A 185 -0.21 24.06 34.95
N SER A 186 0.90 24.59 35.49
CA SER A 186 1.65 25.64 34.80
C SER A 186 2.58 25.04 33.74
N LYS A 187 2.40 25.44 32.47
CA LYS A 187 3.26 25.05 31.34
C LYS A 187 4.41 26.05 31.18
N SER A 188 5.64 25.57 31.17
CA SER A 188 6.86 26.35 30.91
C SER A 188 7.58 25.76 29.71
N CYS A 189 7.93 26.57 28.71
CA CYS A 189 8.62 26.13 27.50
C CYS A 189 9.99 26.79 27.40
N LYS A 190 10.99 26.04 26.93
CA LYS A 190 12.34 26.54 26.65
C LYS A 190 12.83 26.02 25.31
N THR A 191 13.47 26.87 24.52
CA THR A 191 14.20 26.45 23.32
C THR A 191 15.50 25.76 23.73
N VAL A 192 15.75 24.57 23.20
CA VAL A 192 17.00 23.82 23.39
C VAL A 192 17.52 23.35 22.05
N THR A 193 18.84 23.40 21.85
CA THR A 193 19.44 22.76 20.68
C THR A 193 19.50 21.26 20.92
N LYS A 194 18.97 20.46 20.00
CA LYS A 194 18.95 19.01 20.07
C LYS A 194 19.39 18.45 18.72
N GLU A 195 20.15 17.36 18.75
CA GLU A 195 20.31 16.50 17.58
C GLU A 195 18.95 15.87 17.26
N VAL A 196 18.41 16.18 16.09
CA VAL A 196 17.16 15.65 15.58
C VAL A 196 17.44 14.90 14.29
N GLN A 197 16.75 13.79 14.09
CA GLN A 197 16.85 13.10 12.81
C GLN A 197 16.12 13.88 11.72
N VAL A 198 16.66 13.87 10.51
CA VAL A 198 16.06 14.49 9.33
C VAL A 198 16.00 13.46 8.21
N ALA A 199 14.85 13.29 7.58
CA ALA A 199 14.81 12.60 6.29
C ALA A 199 15.28 13.57 5.22
N SER A 200 16.57 13.51 4.91
CA SER A 200 17.16 14.21 3.78
C SER A 200 17.72 13.19 2.81
N LEU A 201 17.02 12.92 1.70
CA LEU A 201 17.54 12.03 0.68
C LEU A 201 18.73 12.69 -0.04
N SER A 202 19.91 12.06 0.07
CA SER A 202 21.13 12.51 -0.57
C SER A 202 21.34 11.80 -1.91
N ASP A 203 21.53 12.58 -2.98
CA ASP A 203 21.85 12.05 -4.31
C ASP A 203 23.18 11.28 -4.36
N THR A 204 24.01 11.34 -3.31
CA THR A 204 25.20 10.49 -3.18
C THR A 204 24.82 9.01 -2.98
N ASN A 205 23.65 8.74 -2.39
CA ASN A 205 23.13 7.40 -2.13
C ASN A 205 22.08 6.99 -3.18
N ALA A 206 21.87 7.78 -4.24
CA ALA A 206 20.84 7.54 -5.23
C ALA A 206 21.15 6.31 -6.09
N VAL A 207 20.13 5.45 -6.28
CA VAL A 207 20.17 4.31 -7.19
C VAL A 207 19.12 4.51 -8.28
N THR A 208 19.55 4.37 -9.54
CA THR A 208 18.61 4.40 -10.68
C THR A 208 17.75 3.14 -10.68
N VAL A 209 16.45 3.34 -10.62
CA VAL A 209 15.44 2.27 -10.69
C VAL A 209 14.37 2.68 -11.70
N ASP A 210 13.99 1.77 -12.59
CA ASP A 210 13.01 2.05 -13.64
C ASP A 210 11.56 1.99 -13.12
N PHE A 211 11.16 2.96 -12.30
CA PHE A 211 9.79 3.10 -11.81
C PHE A 211 8.80 3.37 -12.95
N ASP A 212 9.20 4.11 -13.98
CA ASP A 212 8.38 4.34 -15.18
C ASP A 212 7.99 3.01 -15.82
N SER A 213 8.93 2.13 -16.17
CA SER A 213 8.58 0.82 -16.73
C SER A 213 7.74 -0.04 -15.78
N ALA A 214 7.98 0.04 -14.46
CA ALA A 214 7.18 -0.69 -13.48
C ALA A 214 5.70 -0.26 -13.50
N ILE A 215 5.42 1.03 -13.62
CA ILE A 215 4.07 1.60 -13.46
C ILE A 215 3.37 1.88 -14.80
N SER A 216 4.11 2.15 -15.87
CA SER A 216 3.56 2.52 -17.17
C SER A 216 2.71 1.39 -17.74
N GLY A 217 1.44 1.68 -18.02
CA GLY A 217 0.45 0.68 -18.48
C GLY A 217 -0.27 -0.09 -17.37
N VAL A 218 0.01 0.16 -16.10
CA VAL A 218 -0.83 -0.32 -14.98
C VAL A 218 -2.18 0.41 -15.00
N ALA A 219 -3.28 -0.34 -14.97
CA ALA A 219 -4.63 0.20 -15.06
C ALA A 219 -5.01 1.00 -13.81
N ALA A 220 -4.73 0.45 -12.63
CA ALA A 220 -4.85 1.14 -11.35
C ALA A 220 -4.04 0.46 -10.23
N ILE A 221 -3.77 1.24 -9.19
CA ILE A 221 -3.24 0.79 -7.90
C ILE A 221 -4.37 0.90 -6.88
N PHE A 222 -4.68 -0.18 -6.17
CA PHE A 222 -5.57 -0.19 -5.02
C PHE A 222 -4.75 -0.31 -3.74
N THR A 223 -5.06 0.52 -2.74
CA THR A 223 -4.48 0.42 -1.41
C THR A 223 -5.56 0.01 -0.42
N THR A 224 -5.32 -0.99 0.41
CA THR A 224 -6.21 -1.43 1.49
C THR A 224 -5.47 -1.33 2.82
N GLY A 225 -6.11 -0.82 3.88
CA GLY A 225 -5.46 -0.63 5.19
C GLY A 225 -4.17 0.21 5.15
N GLY A 226 -3.94 0.96 4.07
CA GLY A 226 -2.62 1.46 3.72
C GLY A 226 -2.31 2.82 4.33
N ALA A 227 -1.19 2.96 5.02
CA ALA A 227 -0.74 4.24 5.59
C ALA A 227 -0.09 5.15 4.53
N ILE A 228 -0.85 5.54 3.50
CA ILE A 228 -0.36 6.31 2.33
C ILE A 228 0.22 7.69 2.69
N THR A 229 0.00 8.20 3.90
CA THR A 229 0.61 9.45 4.38
C THR A 229 1.24 9.29 5.77
N GLY A 230 1.64 8.08 6.14
CA GLY A 230 2.13 7.73 7.47
C GLY A 230 1.02 7.32 8.42
N THR A 231 1.28 7.24 9.72
CA THR A 231 0.33 6.80 10.74
C THR A 231 0.62 7.45 12.09
N GLU A 232 -0.42 7.86 12.81
CA GLU A 232 -0.29 8.40 14.17
C GLU A 232 0.25 7.36 15.16
N GLY A 233 0.13 6.07 14.85
CA GLY A 233 0.81 4.96 15.53
C GLY A 233 2.27 5.22 15.72
N VAL A 234 2.93 5.41 14.60
CA VAL A 234 4.36 5.59 14.60
C VAL A 234 4.73 6.95 15.19
N ASP A 235 3.90 7.99 15.04
CA ASP A 235 4.14 9.27 15.72
C ASP A 235 4.19 9.10 17.25
N ARG A 236 3.38 8.19 17.82
CA ARG A 236 3.38 7.93 19.27
C ARG A 236 4.47 6.96 19.70
N ILE A 237 4.78 5.93 18.91
CA ILE A 237 5.95 5.09 19.16
C ILE A 237 7.23 5.95 19.19
N CYS A 238 7.33 6.94 18.31
CA CYS A 238 8.53 7.77 18.16
C CYS A 238 8.56 9.04 19.03
N ASN A 239 7.41 9.67 19.28
CA ASN A 239 7.32 10.97 19.96
C ASN A 239 6.34 10.99 21.13
N GLY A 240 5.84 9.82 21.54
CA GLY A 240 4.86 9.67 22.61
C GLY A 240 5.40 10.03 23.99
N THR A 241 4.49 10.07 24.95
CA THR A 241 4.80 10.24 26.37
C THR A 241 5.13 8.90 27.01
N TRP A 242 5.56 8.91 28.26
CA TRP A 242 5.79 7.68 29.04
C TRP A 242 4.54 6.77 29.16
N TYR A 243 3.32 7.33 29.02
CA TYR A 243 2.09 6.51 28.94
C TYR A 243 1.98 5.78 27.60
N ASP A 244 2.43 6.40 26.52
CA ASP A 244 2.47 5.79 25.20
C ASP A 244 3.58 4.73 25.11
N GLU A 245 4.69 4.88 25.86
CA GLU A 245 5.71 3.82 26.03
C GLU A 245 5.11 2.57 26.69
N VAL A 246 4.28 2.73 27.72
CA VAL A 246 3.58 1.60 28.37
C VAL A 246 2.56 0.95 27.42
N ILE A 247 1.90 1.74 26.57
CA ILE A 247 1.01 1.19 25.53
C ILE A 247 1.83 0.48 24.45
N ASN A 248 2.97 1.04 24.04
CA ASN A 248 3.87 0.40 23.10
C ASN A 248 4.36 -0.95 23.64
N ASP A 249 4.84 -1.00 24.89
CA ASP A 249 5.33 -2.23 25.52
C ASP A 249 4.23 -3.27 25.74
N LEU A 250 2.98 -2.84 25.96
CA LEU A 250 1.85 -3.74 26.23
C LEU A 250 1.13 -4.23 24.98
N PHE A 251 1.18 -3.46 23.88
CA PHE A 251 0.31 -3.67 22.72
C PHE A 251 1.09 -3.82 21.40
N PHE A 252 2.19 -3.08 21.21
CA PHE A 252 2.92 -3.02 19.92
C PHE A 252 4.25 -3.76 19.91
N GLY A 253 5.02 -3.70 21.00
CA GLY A 253 6.34 -4.31 21.14
C GLY A 253 7.41 -3.78 20.18
N ARG A 254 7.22 -2.62 19.55
CA ARG A 254 8.09 -2.12 18.46
C ARG A 254 9.02 -1.01 18.89
N GLU A 255 10.21 -0.99 18.31
CA GLU A 255 11.13 0.14 18.44
C GLU A 255 10.83 1.20 17.38
N CYS A 256 11.01 2.47 17.74
CA CYS A 256 10.78 3.56 16.79
C CYS A 256 11.65 3.45 15.53
N SER A 257 12.88 2.94 15.62
CA SER A 257 13.78 2.79 14.46
C SER A 257 13.20 1.89 13.37
N ALA A 258 12.46 0.85 13.73
CA ALA A 258 11.86 -0.11 12.81
C ALA A 258 10.75 0.48 11.92
N VAL A 259 10.03 1.47 12.43
CA VAL A 259 8.80 2.01 11.80
C VAL A 259 8.84 3.51 11.53
N ARG A 260 9.90 4.22 11.92
CA ARG A 260 10.01 5.70 11.92
C ARG A 260 9.58 6.39 10.62
N TYR A 261 9.92 5.79 9.49
CA TYR A 261 9.63 6.29 8.15
C TYR A 261 8.13 6.26 7.80
N MET A 262 7.30 5.68 8.68
CA MET A 262 5.84 5.68 8.58
C MET A 262 5.18 6.73 9.48
N GLN A 263 5.92 7.67 10.07
CA GLN A 263 5.35 8.81 10.81
C GLN A 263 4.53 9.73 9.90
N THR A 264 3.57 10.47 10.47
CA THR A 264 2.80 11.49 9.74
C THR A 264 3.55 12.83 9.62
N ASN A 265 4.75 12.91 10.19
CA ASN A 265 5.62 14.07 10.05
C ASN A 265 6.00 14.27 8.57
N ASP A 266 5.82 15.49 8.09
CA ASP A 266 6.18 16.01 6.77
C ASP A 266 7.48 15.47 6.19
N ILE A 267 8.47 15.27 7.05
CA ILE A 267 9.81 14.76 6.73
C ILE A 267 9.75 13.30 6.23
N TYR A 268 8.88 12.47 6.83
CA TYR A 268 8.74 11.04 6.53
C TYR A 268 7.56 10.71 5.62
N THR A 269 6.59 11.60 5.48
CA THR A 269 5.40 11.27 4.69
C THR A 269 5.67 11.27 3.18
N VAL A 270 5.18 10.25 2.47
CA VAL A 270 5.02 10.27 1.00
C VAL A 270 3.86 11.16 0.52
N ARG A 271 3.35 12.06 1.37
CA ARG A 271 2.22 12.94 1.06
C ARG A 271 2.47 13.89 -0.11
N ASN A 272 3.74 14.18 -0.42
CA ASN A 272 4.09 15.04 -1.55
C ASN A 272 3.62 14.45 -2.88
N TYR A 273 3.26 13.15 -2.92
CA TYR A 273 2.67 12.49 -4.08
C TYR A 273 1.14 12.46 -4.05
N VAL A 274 0.52 12.73 -2.90
CA VAL A 274 -0.93 12.88 -2.83
C VAL A 274 -1.28 14.15 -3.57
N GLY A 275 -1.94 13.95 -4.71
CA GLY A 275 -2.23 15.04 -5.60
C GLY A 275 -1.05 15.47 -6.48
N THR A 276 -0.17 14.56 -6.90
CA THR A 276 0.72 14.82 -8.05
C THR A 276 0.27 14.05 -9.29
N ASN A 277 0.95 14.29 -10.41
CA ASN A 277 0.80 13.41 -11.55
C ASN A 277 1.45 12.06 -11.21
N LEU A 278 0.63 11.08 -10.84
CA LEU A 278 1.05 9.69 -10.59
C LEU A 278 1.11 8.91 -11.91
N GLY A 279 2.02 7.95 -12.03
CA GLY A 279 2.13 7.11 -13.23
C GLY A 279 0.89 6.26 -13.50
N ALA A 280 0.20 5.83 -12.44
CA ALA A 280 -1.05 5.10 -12.47
C ALA A 280 -2.11 5.77 -11.56
N PRO A 281 -3.42 5.57 -11.81
CA PRO A 281 -4.47 5.96 -10.88
C PRO A 281 -4.34 5.19 -9.56
N VAL A 282 -4.44 5.86 -8.41
CA VAL A 282 -4.42 5.24 -7.09
C VAL A 282 -5.80 5.37 -6.43
N TYR A 283 -6.37 4.25 -6.01
CA TYR A 283 -7.64 4.16 -5.28
C TYR A 283 -7.38 3.67 -3.87
N THR A 284 -7.81 4.45 -2.90
CA THR A 284 -7.70 4.09 -1.48
C THR A 284 -8.98 3.46 -0.97
N ILE A 285 -8.83 2.34 -0.28
CA ILE A 285 -9.83 1.71 0.57
C ILE A 285 -9.34 1.92 2.00
N GLY A 286 -10.11 2.66 2.78
CA GLY A 286 -9.85 2.84 4.21
C GLY A 286 -11.06 2.40 5.02
N GLY A 287 -11.00 2.47 6.33
CA GLY A 287 -12.14 2.28 7.23
C GLY A 287 -11.78 1.36 8.39
N TYR A 288 -12.29 1.66 9.58
CA TYR A 288 -11.99 0.88 10.78
C TYR A 288 -13.26 0.59 11.58
N ALA A 289 -13.37 -0.67 11.98
CA ALA A 289 -14.14 -1.05 13.14
C ALA A 289 -13.37 -0.68 14.41
N GLY A 290 -13.68 0.47 14.99
CA GLY A 290 -13.03 0.90 16.23
C GLY A 290 -13.16 -0.17 17.33
N PHE A 291 -12.10 -0.31 18.13
CA PHE A 291 -12.00 -1.18 19.31
C PHE A 291 -13.22 -1.10 20.24
N PRO A 292 -13.83 -2.23 20.65
CA PRO A 292 -14.65 -2.25 21.86
C PRO A 292 -14.31 -3.41 22.82
N GLY A 293 -13.96 -3.03 24.05
CA GLY A 293 -14.16 -3.87 25.24
C GLY A 293 -13.12 -4.95 25.46
N VAL A 294 -13.23 -5.65 26.59
CA VAL A 294 -12.21 -6.59 27.12
C VAL A 294 -11.92 -7.78 26.19
N GLU A 295 -12.67 -7.94 25.11
CA GLU A 295 -12.43 -8.90 24.04
C GLU A 295 -11.51 -8.36 22.94
N SER A 296 -11.37 -7.04 22.75
CA SER A 296 -10.34 -6.46 21.87
C SER A 296 -8.98 -6.35 22.57
N VAL A 297 -8.88 -6.60 23.87
CA VAL A 297 -7.60 -6.92 24.52
C VAL A 297 -6.98 -8.20 23.92
N SER A 298 -7.72 -8.99 23.13
CA SER A 298 -7.11 -10.08 22.36
C SER A 298 -6.28 -9.59 21.18
N SER A 299 -6.60 -8.48 20.49
CA SER A 299 -5.68 -7.99 19.44
C SER A 299 -4.38 -7.42 20.02
N ALA A 300 -4.42 -7.00 21.29
CA ALA A 300 -3.26 -6.63 22.10
C ALA A 300 -2.41 -7.82 22.61
N LEU A 301 -3.00 -9.02 22.65
CA LEU A 301 -2.36 -10.23 23.19
C LEU A 301 -1.92 -11.20 22.09
N LEU A 302 -2.04 -10.79 20.84
CA LEU A 302 -1.81 -11.61 19.67
C LEU A 302 -0.69 -10.99 18.85
N ASN A 303 0.39 -11.75 18.68
CA ASN A 303 1.57 -11.40 17.90
C ASN A 303 1.23 -11.21 16.40
N GLY A 304 0.65 -10.07 16.03
CA GLY A 304 0.31 -9.70 14.66
C GLY A 304 -0.13 -8.24 14.59
N GLU A 305 0.78 -7.36 14.12
CA GLU A 305 0.55 -6.02 13.55
C GLU A 305 -0.70 -5.26 14.08
N ASP A 306 -0.59 -4.73 15.30
CA ASP A 306 -1.66 -4.17 16.13
C ASP A 306 -2.52 -3.04 15.47
N ASP A 307 -3.80 -3.36 15.28
CA ASP A 307 -4.87 -2.70 14.51
C ASP A 307 -5.43 -1.38 15.12
N GLY A 308 -4.74 -0.76 16.08
CA GLY A 308 -5.30 0.33 16.89
C GLY A 308 -4.87 1.76 16.52
N TYR A 309 -3.93 1.92 15.58
CA TYR A 309 -3.14 3.15 15.54
C TYR A 309 -2.87 3.73 14.15
N ILE A 310 -3.31 3.09 13.06
CA ILE A 310 -3.35 3.72 11.73
C ILE A 310 -4.54 4.67 11.70
N ASN A 311 -4.25 5.99 11.72
CA ASN A 311 -5.29 7.01 11.61
C ASN A 311 -6.02 6.84 10.27
N LEU A 312 -7.34 6.72 10.28
CA LEU A 312 -8.16 6.66 9.05
C LEU A 312 -7.83 7.80 8.07
N ALA A 313 -7.50 8.99 8.58
CA ALA A 313 -7.13 10.13 7.76
C ALA A 313 -5.87 9.87 6.91
N SER A 314 -4.99 8.97 7.34
CA SER A 314 -3.76 8.63 6.63
C SER A 314 -3.91 7.54 5.58
N GLN A 315 -5.10 6.93 5.49
CA GLN A 315 -5.48 5.96 4.47
C GLN A 315 -6.24 6.57 3.30
N MET A 316 -6.62 7.85 3.37
CA MET A 316 -7.50 8.49 2.39
C MET A 316 -6.78 9.61 1.64
N ASN A 317 -7.09 9.76 0.35
CA ASN A 317 -6.52 10.79 -0.55
C ASN A 317 -7.17 12.17 -0.36
N CYS A 318 -7.03 12.75 0.84
CA CYS A 318 -7.62 14.06 1.16
C CYS A 318 -6.55 15.17 1.15
N SER A 319 -6.83 16.29 0.49
CA SER A 319 -5.87 17.42 0.39
C SER A 319 -5.45 17.92 1.77
N GLY A 320 -4.19 18.32 1.95
CA GLY A 320 -3.78 19.23 3.03
C GLY A 320 -3.86 18.74 4.49
N SER A 321 -3.34 17.56 4.84
CA SER A 321 -2.48 17.33 6.05
C SER A 321 -2.48 15.85 6.49
N GLY A 322 -1.30 15.24 6.58
CA GLY A 322 -1.08 13.93 7.25
C GLY A 322 -1.38 13.95 8.76
N LYS A 323 -1.54 15.15 9.34
CA LYS A 323 -1.96 15.43 10.73
C LYS A 323 -3.33 16.10 10.79
N ARG A 324 -4.26 15.76 9.88
CA ARG A 324 -5.61 16.35 9.98
C ARG A 324 -6.22 15.94 11.31
N ASN A 325 -6.57 16.95 12.09
CA ASN A 325 -7.18 16.82 13.40
C ASN A 325 -8.34 15.82 13.31
N LEU A 326 -8.18 14.66 13.97
CA LEU A 326 -9.20 13.63 14.17
C LEU A 326 -10.59 14.27 14.45
N TRP A 327 -10.61 15.37 15.19
CA TRP A 327 -11.82 16.03 15.68
C TRP A 327 -12.52 16.99 14.70
N SER A 328 -11.91 17.34 13.55
CA SER A 328 -12.46 18.39 12.67
C SER A 328 -13.33 17.89 11.50
N ASN A 329 -13.19 16.63 11.09
CA ASN A 329 -13.88 16.10 9.90
C ASN A 329 -14.53 14.73 10.10
N LEU A 330 -14.49 14.20 11.33
CA LEU A 330 -14.99 12.87 11.66
C LEU A 330 -16.03 13.03 12.76
N LYS A 331 -17.30 12.81 12.41
CA LYS A 331 -18.38 12.91 13.39
C LYS A 331 -18.25 11.73 14.36
N GLN A 332 -17.70 12.06 15.53
CA GLN A 332 -17.53 11.26 16.74
C GLN A 332 -16.39 10.22 16.71
N TYR A 333 -15.38 10.53 17.53
CA TYR A 333 -14.50 9.55 18.14
C TYR A 333 -14.91 9.38 19.60
N ASP A 334 -14.90 8.15 20.09
CA ASP A 334 -14.79 7.89 21.52
C ASP A 334 -13.31 7.92 21.92
N THR A 335 -13.01 8.15 23.21
CA THR A 335 -11.62 8.14 23.69
C THR A 335 -11.42 7.15 24.82
N PHE A 336 -10.42 6.28 24.69
CA PHE A 336 -9.94 5.40 25.75
C PHE A 336 -8.50 5.76 26.09
N MET A 337 -8.23 6.17 27.33
CA MET A 337 -6.89 6.64 27.76
C MET A 337 -6.27 7.74 26.87
N GLY A 338 -7.09 8.59 26.24
CA GLY A 338 -6.62 9.63 25.31
C GLY A 338 -6.38 9.15 23.87
N ILE A 339 -6.67 7.88 23.58
CA ILE A 339 -6.68 7.29 22.22
C ILE A 339 -8.08 7.47 21.64
N ALA A 340 -8.20 8.13 20.49
CA ALA A 340 -9.45 8.28 19.77
C ALA A 340 -9.77 6.99 18.97
N TYR A 341 -10.97 6.43 19.09
CA TYR A 341 -11.43 5.22 18.38
C TYR A 341 -12.88 5.37 17.88
N GLY A 342 -13.25 4.67 16.79
CA GLY A 342 -14.61 4.66 16.22
C GLY A 342 -14.67 4.60 14.69
N SER A 343 -15.83 4.21 14.12
CA SER A 343 -16.15 4.33 12.68
C SER A 343 -16.19 5.79 12.29
N ALA A 344 -15.12 6.29 11.71
CA ALA A 344 -15.19 7.61 11.12
C ALA A 344 -16.00 7.54 9.81
N THR A 345 -17.21 8.10 9.81
CA THR A 345 -17.90 8.51 8.58
C THR A 345 -17.13 9.67 7.96
N PHE A 346 -16.16 9.35 7.11
CA PHE A 346 -15.28 10.34 6.46
C PHE A 346 -15.98 10.91 5.21
N SER A 347 -16.22 12.23 5.15
CA SER A 347 -16.65 12.91 3.93
C SER A 347 -15.45 13.56 3.21
N CYS A 348 -14.68 12.76 2.46
CA CYS A 348 -13.67 13.25 1.52
C CYS A 348 -14.35 13.45 0.18
N ASN A 349 -15.20 14.47 0.09
CA ASN A 349 -15.80 14.79 -1.20
C ASN A 349 -14.70 15.22 -2.19
N ASN A 350 -14.97 15.09 -3.49
CA ASN A 350 -14.01 15.41 -4.54
C ASN A 350 -13.45 16.84 -4.45
N ASP A 351 -14.23 17.78 -3.92
CA ASP A 351 -13.83 19.19 -3.75
C ASP A 351 -12.70 19.41 -2.74
N ASN A 352 -12.43 18.43 -1.87
CA ASN A 352 -11.36 18.47 -0.88
C ASN A 352 -10.25 17.44 -1.17
N LYS A 353 -10.23 16.81 -2.35
CA LYS A 353 -9.17 15.89 -2.76
C LYS A 353 -7.90 16.62 -3.18
N GLY A 354 -6.76 15.95 -3.02
CA GLY A 354 -5.42 16.42 -3.36
C GLY A 354 -5.33 16.94 -4.80
N THR A 355 -5.42 16.08 -5.82
CA THR A 355 -5.48 16.45 -7.25
C THR A 355 -5.87 15.25 -8.16
N ALA A 356 -5.50 15.28 -9.46
CA ALA A 356 -5.70 14.25 -10.48
C ALA A 356 -5.13 12.87 -10.12
N ARG A 357 -5.80 11.81 -10.57
CA ARG A 357 -5.38 10.39 -10.46
C ARG A 357 -5.30 9.79 -9.04
N SER A 358 -5.67 10.52 -8.00
CA SER A 358 -5.81 10.00 -6.63
C SER A 358 -7.29 9.97 -6.22
N TYR A 359 -7.80 8.80 -5.85
CA TYR A 359 -9.22 8.57 -5.58
C TYR A 359 -9.43 7.82 -4.26
N ASN A 360 -10.64 7.95 -3.72
CA ASN A 360 -11.11 7.13 -2.61
C ASN A 360 -12.23 6.23 -3.14
N LEU A 361 -12.23 4.97 -2.72
CA LEU A 361 -13.19 3.96 -3.16
C LEU A 361 -14.38 3.88 -2.20
N ALA A 362 -14.12 3.42 -0.97
CA ALA A 362 -15.11 3.23 0.08
C ALA A 362 -14.45 3.29 1.45
N SER A 363 -15.26 3.53 2.49
CA SER A 363 -14.89 3.26 3.88
C SER A 363 -15.45 1.89 4.27
N ILE A 364 -14.62 0.94 4.72
CA ILE A 364 -15.02 -0.40 5.13
C ILE A 364 -14.85 -0.58 6.63
N TYR A 365 -15.89 -1.00 7.33
CA TYR A 365 -15.87 -1.22 8.78
C TYR A 365 -15.38 -2.64 9.11
N THR A 366 -14.07 -2.79 9.33
CA THR A 366 -13.40 -4.07 9.65
C THR A 366 -12.03 -3.79 10.29
N ASP A 367 -11.41 -4.77 10.94
CA ASP A 367 -10.01 -4.69 11.38
C ASP A 367 -9.03 -4.76 10.19
N HIS A 368 -7.79 -4.30 10.36
CA HIS A 368 -6.85 -4.08 9.25
C HIS A 368 -6.36 -5.40 8.65
N ASP A 369 -6.12 -6.41 9.48
CA ASP A 369 -5.82 -7.77 8.99
C ASP A 369 -7.02 -8.46 8.32
N ALA A 370 -8.26 -8.21 8.76
CA ALA A 370 -9.45 -8.71 8.07
C ALA A 370 -9.68 -8.02 6.71
N GLN A 371 -9.25 -6.77 6.51
CA GLN A 371 -9.21 -6.17 5.17
C GLN A 371 -8.29 -6.94 4.25
N ARG A 372 -7.10 -7.30 4.75
CA ARG A 372 -6.10 -8.09 4.04
C ARG A 372 -6.55 -9.52 3.80
N ASN A 373 -7.20 -10.20 4.75
CA ASN A 373 -7.54 -11.63 4.60
C ASN A 373 -8.90 -11.85 3.94
N GLY A 374 -9.67 -10.78 3.78
CA GLY A 374 -11.09 -10.85 3.46
C GLY A 374 -11.89 -11.58 4.54
N GLY A 375 -11.47 -11.44 5.80
CA GLY A 375 -12.00 -12.17 6.95
C GLY A 375 -13.48 -11.88 7.20
N ILE A 376 -13.88 -10.61 7.13
CA ILE A 376 -15.30 -10.25 7.13
C ILE A 376 -15.80 -10.30 5.69
N LEU A 377 -16.60 -11.32 5.34
CA LEU A 377 -17.09 -11.48 3.96
C LEU A 377 -18.09 -10.39 3.53
N SER A 378 -18.70 -9.64 4.43
CA SER A 378 -19.67 -8.58 4.10
C SER A 378 -19.64 -7.51 5.19
N PRO A 379 -18.54 -6.73 5.27
CA PRO A 379 -18.41 -5.67 6.25
C PRO A 379 -19.39 -4.53 5.93
N ASP A 380 -19.82 -3.84 6.98
CA ASP A 380 -20.52 -2.56 6.81
C ASP A 380 -19.60 -1.59 6.07
N TYR A 381 -20.19 -0.73 5.26
CA TYR A 381 -19.42 0.24 4.49
C TYR A 381 -20.19 1.53 4.30
N ASP A 382 -19.42 2.61 4.16
CA ASP A 382 -19.93 3.89 3.71
C ASP A 382 -19.35 4.22 2.34
N GLY A 383 -20.24 4.50 1.39
CA GLY A 383 -19.87 5.08 0.10
C GLY A 383 -19.27 6.47 0.33
N ILE A 384 -18.24 6.80 -0.44
CA ILE A 384 -17.64 8.13 -0.39
C ILE A 384 -18.29 8.98 -1.48
N PRO A 385 -18.75 10.21 -1.18
CA PRO A 385 -19.31 11.10 -2.20
C PRO A 385 -18.35 11.24 -3.38
N ASP A 386 -18.85 10.92 -4.58
CA ASP A 386 -18.09 10.92 -5.84
C ASP A 386 -16.84 10.01 -5.84
N GLY A 387 -16.79 9.01 -4.96
CA GLY A 387 -15.86 7.88 -5.00
C GLY A 387 -16.25 6.88 -6.08
N LEU A 388 -15.31 5.99 -6.42
CA LEU A 388 -15.58 4.91 -7.36
C LEU A 388 -16.48 3.87 -6.67
N ASP A 389 -17.76 3.85 -7.02
CA ASP A 389 -18.72 2.84 -6.54
C ASP A 389 -18.56 1.56 -7.36
N CYS A 390 -17.67 0.67 -6.92
CA CYS A 390 -17.48 -0.66 -7.52
C CYS A 390 -18.57 -1.66 -7.10
N GLY A 391 -19.79 -1.17 -6.89
CA GLY A 391 -20.94 -1.98 -6.50
C GLY A 391 -20.94 -2.41 -5.04
N VAL A 392 -21.93 -3.24 -4.70
CA VAL A 392 -22.20 -3.79 -3.36
C VAL A 392 -21.22 -4.89 -2.94
N GLY A 393 -19.95 -4.76 -3.36
CA GLY A 393 -18.89 -5.71 -3.10
C GLY A 393 -18.72 -5.96 -1.60
N LYS A 394 -18.32 -7.19 -1.30
CA LYS A 394 -18.01 -7.80 0.00
C LYS A 394 -16.87 -7.03 0.73
N ASN A 395 -15.85 -7.70 1.24
CA ASN A 395 -14.62 -7.04 1.73
C ASN A 395 -13.82 -6.34 0.63
N SER A 396 -12.66 -5.78 1.00
CA SER A 396 -11.71 -5.10 0.11
C SER A 396 -11.43 -5.89 -1.19
N ALA A 397 -11.10 -7.18 -1.10
CA ALA A 397 -10.82 -8.02 -2.29
C ALA A 397 -12.02 -8.08 -3.24
N GLY A 398 -13.21 -8.38 -2.71
CA GLY A 398 -14.43 -8.48 -3.52
C GLY A 398 -14.82 -7.16 -4.19
N ARG A 399 -14.51 -6.02 -3.55
CA ARG A 399 -14.75 -4.68 -4.14
C ARG A 399 -13.76 -4.37 -5.25
N ILE A 400 -12.49 -4.69 -5.05
CA ILE A 400 -11.46 -4.55 -6.11
C ILE A 400 -11.85 -5.41 -7.31
N ALA A 401 -12.20 -6.68 -7.09
CA ALA A 401 -12.66 -7.58 -8.14
C ALA A 401 -13.84 -6.99 -8.93
N ALA A 402 -14.81 -6.38 -8.25
CA ALA A 402 -15.95 -5.73 -8.89
C ALA A 402 -15.61 -4.42 -9.65
N CYS A 403 -14.45 -3.81 -9.39
CA CYS A 403 -13.97 -2.65 -10.16
C CYS A 403 -13.25 -3.07 -11.45
N THR A 404 -12.65 -4.26 -11.44
CA THR A 404 -11.66 -4.68 -12.45
C THR A 404 -12.22 -5.72 -13.42
N GLN A 405 -13.29 -6.41 -13.05
CA GLN A 405 -13.98 -7.43 -13.82
C GLN A 405 -15.37 -6.94 -14.23
#